data_AF-W7BWZ6-F1
#
_entry.id   AF-W7BWZ6-F1
#
_cell.length_a   1.000
_cell.length_b   1.000
_cell.length_c   1.000
_cell.angle_alpha   90.00
_cell.angle_beta   90.00
_cell.angle_gamma   90.00
#
_symmetry.space_group_name_H-M   'P 1'
#
loop_
_entity.id
_entity.type
_entity.pdbx_description
1 polymer ?
#
loop_
_entity_poly.entity_id
_entity_poly.type
_entity_poly.pdbx_seq_one_letter_code
_entity_poly.pdbx_strand_id
1 'polypeptide(L)'
;MATQHGIANYTGTAAQNTALLNKLKTGATATKPTTPANPFAGKKLASKVNGLRFYNKPSWADKDVVGTVNKGVGFPIVLAKVNVAGSPQYKVQNSKGATFYITASDKYVELKAK
;
A
#
# COMPACT_ATOMS: atom_id res chain seq x y z
N MET A 1 -3.31 26.61 -0.84
CA MET A 1 -2.29 25.71 -1.41
C MET A 1 -1.48 25.13 -0.25
N ALA A 2 -1.22 23.82 -0.23
CA ALA A 2 -0.59 23.12 0.91
C ALA A 2 -1.22 23.37 2.30
N THR A 3 -2.55 23.57 2.40
CA THR A 3 -3.31 23.69 3.66
C THR A 3 -4.79 23.64 3.32
N GLN A 4 -5.34 22.48 2.93
CA GLN A 4 -6.79 22.37 2.70
C GLN A 4 -7.53 21.28 3.47
N HIS A 5 -6.84 20.49 4.32
CA HIS A 5 -7.53 19.53 5.21
C HIS A 5 -7.05 19.52 6.68
N GLY A 6 -6.18 20.46 7.10
CA GLY A 6 -5.82 20.63 8.51
C GLY A 6 -5.25 19.37 9.18
N ILE A 7 -4.40 18.61 8.47
CA ILE A 7 -3.70 17.45 9.02
C ILE A 7 -2.19 17.72 8.90
N ALA A 8 -1.69 18.59 9.78
CA ALA A 8 -0.26 18.74 9.97
C ALA A 8 0.31 17.43 10.57
N ASN A 9 1.48 16.99 10.12
CA ASN A 9 2.19 15.80 10.60
C ASN A 9 1.60 14.42 10.23
N TYR A 10 1.13 14.25 8.99
CA TYR A 10 0.80 12.92 8.49
C TYR A 10 2.06 12.06 8.29
N THR A 11 2.32 11.11 9.18
CA THR A 11 3.52 10.24 9.17
C THR A 11 3.23 8.84 8.60
N GLY A 12 1.98 8.59 8.18
CA GLY A 12 1.54 7.37 7.51
C GLY A 12 1.26 6.20 8.45
N THR A 13 1.05 6.45 9.73
CA THR A 13 0.65 5.41 10.70
C THR A 13 -0.77 4.90 10.43
N ALA A 14 -1.04 3.65 10.80
CA ALA A 14 -2.36 3.05 10.61
C ALA A 14 -3.51 3.89 11.22
N ALA A 15 -3.27 4.52 12.38
CA ALA A 15 -4.23 5.40 13.05
C ALA A 15 -4.48 6.71 12.27
N GLN A 16 -3.43 7.30 11.68
CA GLN A 16 -3.56 8.52 10.88
C GLN A 16 -4.25 8.27 9.55
N ASN A 17 -4.03 7.09 8.95
CA ASN A 17 -4.75 6.68 7.74
C ASN A 17 -6.26 6.59 8.02
N THR A 18 -6.65 6.13 9.21
CA THR A 18 -8.06 6.11 9.66
C THR A 18 -8.61 7.51 9.88
N ALA A 19 -7.84 8.42 10.51
CA ALA A 19 -8.29 9.79 10.77
C ALA A 19 -8.47 10.62 9.48
N LEU A 20 -7.53 10.47 8.51
CA LEU A 20 -7.63 11.08 7.19
C LEU A 20 -8.83 10.53 6.41
N LEU A 21 -9.07 9.21 6.48
CA LEU A 21 -10.21 8.55 5.85
C LEU A 21 -11.55 9.05 6.43
N ASN A 22 -11.64 9.29 7.73
CA ASN A 22 -12.86 9.80 8.35
C ASN A 22 -13.12 11.27 8.01
N LYS A 23 -12.07 12.11 7.93
CA LYS A 23 -12.19 13.52 7.49
C LYS A 23 -12.61 13.66 6.02
N LEU A 24 -12.21 12.74 5.15
CA LEU A 24 -12.64 12.72 3.74
C LEU A 24 -14.09 12.23 3.57
N LYS A 25 -14.59 11.41 4.51
CA LYS A 25 -15.97 10.89 4.49
C LYS A 25 -17.01 11.89 4.96
N THR A 26 -16.65 12.86 5.81
CA THR A 26 -17.59 13.89 6.29
C THR A 26 -18.02 14.91 5.23
N GLY A 27 -17.46 14.85 4.00
CA GLY A 27 -17.84 15.70 2.87
C GLY A 27 -18.70 15.04 1.80
N ALA A 28 -19.03 13.74 1.91
CA ALA A 28 -19.81 13.03 0.90
C ALA A 28 -21.12 12.53 1.49
N THR A 29 -22.20 13.19 1.10
CA THR A 29 -23.59 12.83 1.40
C THR A 29 -23.92 11.41 0.92
N ALA A 30 -24.35 10.59 1.89
CA ALA A 30 -25.26 9.44 1.80
C ALA A 30 -25.27 8.56 0.53
N THR A 31 -24.81 7.30 0.64
CA THR A 31 -25.66 6.09 0.50
C THR A 31 -24.84 4.78 0.63
N LYS A 32 -25.42 3.83 1.39
CA LYS A 32 -25.12 2.39 1.50
C LYS A 32 -23.94 1.96 2.42
N PRO A 33 -24.18 1.08 3.42
CA PRO A 33 -23.17 0.68 4.41
C PRO A 33 -22.10 -0.15 3.71
N THR A 34 -20.87 0.37 3.61
CA THR A 34 -19.79 -0.35 2.93
C THR A 34 -18.50 -0.24 3.74
N THR A 35 -18.06 -1.41 4.18
CA THR A 35 -16.73 -1.81 4.65
C THR A 35 -15.63 -0.79 4.32
N PRO A 36 -14.73 -0.41 5.26
CA PRO A 36 -13.69 0.59 5.03
C PRO A 36 -13.01 0.38 3.68
N ALA A 37 -13.31 1.27 2.72
CA ALA A 37 -12.83 1.16 1.36
C ALA A 37 -11.32 1.27 1.38
N ASN A 38 -10.66 0.15 1.11
CA ASN A 38 -9.21 0.12 0.91
C ASN A 38 -8.89 1.08 -0.27
N PRO A 39 -8.04 2.11 -0.09
CA PRO A 39 -7.73 3.07 -1.14
C PRO A 39 -6.97 2.45 -2.34
N PHE A 40 -6.54 1.20 -2.19
CA PHE A 40 -5.94 0.38 -3.23
C PHE A 40 -6.89 -0.71 -3.77
N ALA A 41 -8.16 -0.70 -3.37
CA ALA A 41 -9.17 -1.59 -3.95
C ALA A 41 -9.23 -1.40 -5.47
N GLY A 42 -9.22 -2.51 -6.20
CA GLY A 42 -9.19 -2.49 -7.67
C GLY A 42 -7.84 -2.08 -8.27
N LYS A 43 -6.77 -1.97 -7.47
CA LYS A 43 -5.40 -1.75 -7.97
C LYS A 43 -4.54 -2.99 -7.76
N LYS A 44 -3.74 -3.31 -8.76
CA LYS A 44 -2.66 -4.30 -8.71
C LYS A 44 -1.32 -3.60 -8.60
N LEU A 45 -0.39 -4.20 -7.88
CA LEU A 45 0.99 -3.73 -7.83
C LEU A 45 1.80 -4.49 -8.89
N ALA A 46 2.54 -3.77 -9.72
CA ALA A 46 3.49 -4.37 -10.67
C ALA A 46 4.90 -3.86 -10.39
N SER A 47 5.90 -4.72 -10.60
CA SER A 47 7.30 -4.31 -10.56
C SER A 47 7.69 -3.58 -11.84
N LYS A 48 8.46 -2.49 -11.71
CA LYS A 48 9.07 -1.77 -12.84
C LYS A 48 10.45 -2.32 -13.20
N VAL A 49 11.06 -3.10 -12.30
CA VAL A 49 12.41 -3.64 -12.44
C VAL A 49 12.42 -5.17 -12.39
N ASN A 50 13.49 -5.77 -12.91
CA ASN A 50 13.68 -7.20 -12.84
C ASN A 50 14.27 -7.61 -11.47
N GLY A 51 13.86 -8.75 -10.92
CA GLY A 51 14.39 -9.23 -9.64
C GLY A 51 14.05 -8.38 -8.42
N LEU A 52 12.88 -7.71 -8.40
CA LEU A 52 12.47 -6.91 -7.26
C LEU A 52 12.10 -7.81 -6.06
N ARG A 53 12.79 -7.63 -4.94
CA ARG A 53 12.60 -8.42 -3.73
C ARG A 53 11.29 -8.13 -3.02
N PHE A 54 10.64 -9.18 -2.51
CA PHE A 54 9.51 -9.09 -1.60
C PHE A 54 9.74 -9.95 -0.36
N TYR A 55 9.07 -9.58 0.73
CA TYR A 55 9.34 -10.01 2.09
C TYR A 55 8.10 -10.64 2.73
N ASN A 56 8.30 -11.55 3.69
CA ASN A 56 7.19 -12.21 4.40
C ASN A 56 6.60 -11.32 5.51
N LYS A 57 7.38 -10.33 5.97
CA LYS A 57 7.00 -9.42 7.05
C LYS A 57 7.49 -8.01 6.72
N PRO A 58 7.02 -6.97 7.44
CA PRO A 58 7.42 -5.60 7.17
C PRO A 58 8.84 -5.34 7.69
N SER A 59 9.85 -5.78 6.92
CA SER A 59 11.28 -5.60 7.20
C SER A 59 12.06 -5.41 5.90
N TRP A 60 13.29 -4.94 6.04
CA TRP A 60 14.28 -4.83 4.95
C TRP A 60 15.43 -5.82 5.10
N ALA A 61 15.33 -6.76 6.04
CA ALA A 61 16.39 -7.71 6.30
C ALA A 61 16.38 -8.84 5.26
N ASP A 62 17.56 -9.24 4.80
CA ASP A 62 17.70 -10.26 3.76
C ASP A 62 17.11 -11.62 4.18
N LYS A 63 17.16 -11.94 5.47
CA LYS A 63 16.58 -13.18 6.04
C LYS A 63 15.06 -13.30 5.85
N ASP A 64 14.38 -12.19 5.57
CA ASP A 64 12.93 -12.11 5.45
C ASP A 64 12.47 -12.05 4.00
N VAL A 65 13.43 -12.05 3.06
CA VAL A 65 13.17 -12.13 1.63
C VAL A 65 12.61 -13.51 1.31
N VAL A 66 11.42 -13.53 0.72
CA VAL A 66 10.76 -14.78 0.32
C VAL A 66 11.01 -15.08 -1.16
N GLY A 67 11.35 -14.06 -1.93
CA GLY A 67 11.62 -14.20 -3.36
C GLY A 67 11.75 -12.87 -4.06
N THR A 68 11.75 -12.95 -5.39
CA THR A 68 11.82 -11.79 -6.28
C THR A 68 10.73 -11.84 -7.34
N VAL A 69 10.29 -10.67 -7.82
CA VAL A 69 9.37 -10.52 -8.94
C VAL A 69 10.05 -9.79 -10.10
N ASN A 70 9.75 -10.23 -11.32
CA ASN A 70 10.31 -9.64 -12.53
C ASN A 70 9.50 -8.43 -13.01
N LYS A 71 10.06 -7.67 -13.95
CA LYS A 71 9.39 -6.49 -14.51
C LYS A 71 8.03 -6.86 -15.09
N GLY A 72 7.00 -6.09 -14.76
CA GLY A 72 5.61 -6.33 -15.16
C GLY A 72 4.86 -7.36 -14.30
N VAL A 73 5.57 -8.13 -13.48
CA VAL A 73 5.00 -9.10 -12.55
C VAL A 73 4.84 -8.46 -11.17
N GLY A 74 3.79 -8.84 -10.46
CA GLY A 74 3.58 -8.38 -9.09
C GLY A 74 2.33 -8.98 -8.48
N PHE A 75 1.66 -8.20 -7.64
CA PHE A 75 0.58 -8.68 -6.79
C PHE A 75 -0.77 -8.12 -7.23
N PRO A 76 -1.81 -8.97 -7.33
CA PRO A 76 -3.13 -8.55 -7.79
C PRO A 76 -3.88 -7.67 -6.77
N ILE A 77 -3.54 -7.78 -5.49
CA ILE A 77 -4.24 -7.10 -4.40
C ILE A 77 -3.21 -6.34 -3.57
N VAL A 78 -3.47 -5.05 -3.35
CA VAL A 78 -2.72 -4.23 -2.39
C VAL A 78 -3.63 -3.97 -1.21
N LEU A 79 -3.23 -4.39 -0.03
CA LEU A 79 -4.00 -4.26 1.21
C LEU A 79 -3.77 -2.92 1.89
N ALA A 80 -2.50 -2.51 2.01
CA ALA A 80 -2.13 -1.32 2.75
C ALA A 80 -0.72 -0.83 2.38
N LYS A 81 -0.36 0.36 2.85
CA LYS A 81 1.02 0.89 2.85
C LYS A 81 1.49 1.01 4.30
N VAL A 82 2.66 0.45 4.60
CA VAL A 82 3.29 0.41 5.93
C VAL A 82 4.64 1.11 5.85
N ASN A 83 5.06 1.81 6.91
CA ASN A 83 6.38 2.44 6.97
C ASN A 83 7.33 1.56 7.79
N VAL A 84 8.45 1.16 7.19
CA VAL A 84 9.43 0.25 7.80
C VAL A 84 10.77 0.97 7.84
N ALA A 85 11.21 1.37 9.03
CA ALA A 85 12.47 2.07 9.25
C ALA A 85 12.64 3.32 8.35
N GLY A 86 11.57 4.11 8.16
CA GLY A 86 11.57 5.32 7.33
C GLY A 86 11.40 5.06 5.83
N SER A 87 11.40 3.80 5.39
CA SER A 87 11.14 3.41 4.00
C SER A 87 9.76 2.76 3.87
N PRO A 88 8.86 3.30 3.03
CA PRO A 88 7.53 2.75 2.89
C PRO A 88 7.50 1.44 2.08
N GLN A 89 6.64 0.52 2.50
CA GLN A 89 6.33 -0.76 1.84
C GLN A 89 4.83 -0.92 1.63
N TYR A 90 4.44 -1.64 0.59
CA TYR A 90 3.08 -2.11 0.39
C TYR A 90 2.90 -3.49 1.01
N LYS A 91 1.84 -3.64 1.81
CA LYS A 91 1.27 -4.93 2.18
C LYS A 91 0.41 -5.38 1.01
N VAL A 92 0.77 -6.49 0.39
CA VAL A 92 0.15 -7.03 -0.82
C VAL A 92 -0.30 -8.46 -0.58
N GLN A 93 -1.25 -8.93 -1.38
CA GLN A 93 -1.76 -10.30 -1.30
C GLN A 93 -1.71 -10.94 -2.67
N ASN A 94 -1.27 -12.20 -2.73
CA ASN A 94 -1.30 -12.98 -3.96
C ASN A 94 -2.69 -13.62 -4.20
N SER A 95 -2.88 -14.23 -5.37
CA SER A 95 -4.13 -14.92 -5.72
C SER A 95 -4.47 -16.10 -4.81
N LYS A 96 -3.49 -16.59 -4.03
CA LYS A 96 -3.66 -17.69 -3.05
C LYS A 96 -4.04 -17.20 -1.64
N GLY A 97 -4.17 -15.88 -1.44
CA GLY A 97 -4.48 -15.31 -0.13
C GLY A 97 -3.26 -15.07 0.78
N ALA A 98 -2.06 -15.39 0.33
CA ALA A 98 -0.84 -15.14 1.11
C ALA A 98 -0.46 -13.65 1.03
N THR A 99 -0.12 -13.09 2.20
CA THR A 99 0.26 -11.69 2.36
C THR A 99 1.78 -11.55 2.29
N PHE A 100 2.25 -10.53 1.57
CA PHE A 100 3.65 -10.19 1.43
C PHE A 100 3.87 -8.69 1.57
N TYR A 101 5.13 -8.29 1.67
CA TYR A 101 5.56 -6.90 1.79
C TYR A 101 6.56 -6.59 0.70
N ILE A 102 6.42 -5.43 0.06
CA ILE A 102 7.29 -5.03 -1.06
C ILE A 102 7.48 -3.53 -1.02
N THR A 103 8.58 -3.01 -1.58
CA THR A 103 8.84 -1.57 -1.58
C THR A 103 7.68 -0.77 -2.17
N ALA A 104 7.35 0.38 -1.55
CA ALA A 104 6.34 1.31 -2.03
C ALA A 104 6.93 2.50 -2.78
N SER A 105 8.18 2.40 -3.20
CA SER A 105 8.85 3.43 -4.00
C SER A 105 8.43 3.35 -5.45
N ASP A 106 7.92 4.46 -6.00
CA ASP A 106 7.52 4.57 -7.41
C ASP A 106 8.67 4.25 -8.38
N LYS A 107 9.92 4.39 -7.93
CA LYS A 107 11.10 4.01 -8.73
C LYS A 107 11.11 2.53 -9.10
N TYR A 108 10.59 1.67 -8.21
CA TYR A 108 10.68 0.21 -8.35
C TYR A 108 9.34 -0.46 -8.59
N VAL A 109 8.24 0.12 -8.12
CA VAL A 109 6.89 -0.43 -8.27
C VAL A 109 5.93 0.60 -8.84
N GLU A 110 4.87 0.11 -9.46
CA GLU A 110 3.76 0.93 -9.95
C GLU A 110 2.42 0.31 -9.52
N LEU A 111 1.45 1.16 -9.20
CA LEU A 111 0.07 0.75 -8.99
C LEU A 111 -0.68 0.87 -10.31
N LYS A 112 -1.15 -0.26 -10.84
CA LYS A 112 -1.98 -0.32 -12.04
C LYS A 112 -3.43 -0.57 -11.65
N ALA A 113 -4.37 0.00 -12.40
CA ALA A 113 -5.76 -0.43 -12.33
C ALA A 113 -5.84 -1.92 -12.71
N LYS A 114 -6.71 -2.66 -12.01
CA LYS A 114 -6.92 -4.08 -12.27
C LYS A 114 -7.61 -4.27 -13.62
#